data_AF-A0A182XKW8-F1
#
_entry.id   AF-A0A182XKW8-F1
#
_cell.length_a   1.000
_cell.length_b   1.000
_cell.length_c   1.000
_cell.angle_alpha   90.00
_cell.angle_beta   90.00
_cell.angle_gamma   90.00
#
_symmetry.space_group_name_H-M   'P 1'
#
loop_
_entity.id
_entity.type
_entity.pdbx_description
1 polymer ?
#
loop_
_entity_poly.entity_id
_entity_poly.type
_entity_poly.pdbx_seq_one_letter_code
_entity_poly.pdbx_strand_id
1 'polypeptide(L)'
;MDINLANRIARECLAQFAKLPKAGKPNESFEWTILSAIVLVTPAHQAAASDIRVVALGTGTKCLPGDELSPRGDRVHDSHAEVLARRAFVRYLYEQIEQALLAEEGQPKESIFERQTVAGGGCGKFVLKNGHSFHFFTTHSPCGDASIYEREEDAMPPAKRARRTDEACSDRADEETTVGCCIGEDRTAVGMTGGKLLEPEAHGDLMAQTIGAVRTKPGRGVRTASVSCSDKLARWNVLGVQGGLLMMLLGRPIYLAGVVVCDGTDHSVVALERAIWGRFERCKEPAVREPFERHHRPVVIVADGGELFAYRKNRPHPIKEAGGKFQPSPCGIVWCDVKERPHEVEVAGRRHGVTKRKLATPAARLQISKIELFNRFARTYRRAEREALPNLTVPASGAGATQPHTAAADDVGKLSYADAKARSVAYASQWASVRATMFGRWPVKPISLGEFFADAS
;
A
#
# COMPACT_ATOMS: atom_id res chain seq x y z
N MET A 1 2.35 -18.22 -10.19
CA MET A 1 2.11 -17.22 -11.25
C MET A 1 3.22 -17.39 -12.27
N ASP A 2 2.87 -17.48 -13.55
CA ASP A 2 3.84 -17.57 -14.64
C ASP A 2 3.95 -16.23 -15.40
N ILE A 3 4.84 -16.19 -16.39
CA ILE A 3 5.08 -14.99 -17.20
C ILE A 3 3.86 -14.59 -18.05
N ASN A 4 3.07 -15.56 -18.53
CA ASN A 4 1.87 -15.29 -19.30
C ASN A 4 0.83 -14.52 -18.48
N LEU A 5 0.60 -14.94 -17.22
CA LEU A 5 -0.28 -14.22 -16.30
C LEU A 5 0.28 -12.84 -15.96
N ALA A 6 1.60 -12.72 -15.75
CA ALA A 6 2.24 -11.43 -15.48
C ALA A 6 2.04 -10.43 -16.63
N ASN A 7 2.24 -10.86 -17.88
CA ASN A 7 2.03 -10.05 -19.07
C ASN A 7 0.58 -9.62 -19.24
N ARG A 8 -0.38 -10.53 -18.98
CA ARG A 8 -1.81 -10.18 -18.98
C ARG A 8 -2.15 -9.16 -17.89
N ILE A 9 -1.63 -9.33 -16.67
CA ILE A 9 -1.82 -8.37 -15.56
C ILE A 9 -1.29 -6.99 -15.95
N ALA A 10 -0.07 -6.93 -16.50
CA ALA A 10 0.53 -5.67 -16.93
C ALA A 10 -0.33 -4.98 -17.99
N ARG A 11 -0.71 -5.72 -19.04
CA ARG A 11 -1.58 -5.20 -20.11
C ARG A 11 -2.91 -4.66 -19.59
N GLU A 12 -3.60 -5.42 -18.74
CA GLU A 12 -4.90 -4.98 -18.18
C GLU A 12 -4.74 -3.74 -17.28
N CYS A 13 -3.67 -3.64 -16.50
CA CYS A 13 -3.40 -2.47 -15.67
C CYS A 13 -3.13 -1.22 -16.51
N LEU A 14 -2.32 -1.34 -17.56
CA LEU A 14 -2.01 -0.25 -18.49
C LEU A 14 -3.25 0.15 -19.29
N ALA A 15 -4.04 -0.81 -19.77
CA ALA A 15 -5.29 -0.57 -20.48
C ALA A 15 -6.33 0.12 -19.58
N GLN A 16 -6.45 -0.31 -18.33
CA GLN A 16 -7.35 0.32 -17.37
C GLN A 16 -6.96 1.77 -17.10
N PHE A 17 -5.67 2.05 -16.92
CA PHE A 17 -5.17 3.42 -16.81
C PHE A 17 -5.47 4.26 -18.06
N ALA A 18 -5.29 3.68 -19.26
CA ALA A 18 -5.58 4.36 -20.53
C ALA A 18 -7.05 4.78 -20.63
N LYS A 19 -7.98 3.95 -20.16
CA LYS A 19 -9.44 4.23 -20.13
C LYS A 19 -9.85 5.36 -19.17
N LEU A 20 -9.01 5.71 -18.18
CA LEU A 20 -9.35 6.76 -17.22
C LEU A 20 -9.49 8.14 -17.89
N PRO A 21 -10.30 9.06 -17.32
CA PRO A 21 -10.41 10.44 -17.80
C PRO A 21 -9.05 11.12 -17.92
N LYS A 22 -8.94 12.10 -18.82
CA LYS A 22 -7.72 12.91 -18.99
C LYS A 22 -7.37 13.73 -17.74
N ALA A 23 -8.37 14.11 -16.95
CA ALA A 23 -8.17 14.90 -15.74
C ALA A 23 -7.26 14.18 -14.74
N GLY A 24 -6.16 14.83 -14.34
CA GLY A 24 -5.17 14.28 -13.40
C GLY A 24 -4.10 13.39 -14.02
N LYS A 25 -4.21 13.02 -15.31
CA LYS A 25 -3.12 12.31 -16.01
C LYS A 25 -1.90 13.24 -16.15
N PRO A 26 -0.67 12.70 -16.07
CA PRO A 26 0.53 13.52 -16.24
C PRO A 26 0.58 14.14 -17.64
N ASN A 27 1.25 15.28 -17.76
CA ASN A 27 1.58 15.83 -19.06
C ASN A 27 2.66 14.98 -19.76
N GLU A 28 2.37 14.51 -20.98
CA GLU A 28 3.27 13.66 -21.77
C GLU A 28 4.60 14.33 -22.12
N SER A 29 4.61 15.66 -22.22
CA SER A 29 5.80 16.41 -22.66
C SER A 29 6.83 16.61 -21.56
N PHE A 30 6.41 16.69 -20.28
CA PHE A 30 7.32 17.07 -19.20
C PHE A 30 7.07 16.37 -17.84
N GLU A 31 6.05 15.51 -17.71
CA GLU A 31 5.74 14.84 -16.44
C GLU A 31 5.87 13.31 -16.47
N TRP A 32 6.31 12.72 -15.37
CA TRP A 32 6.27 11.28 -15.14
C TRP A 32 5.48 10.95 -13.87
N THR A 33 5.01 9.71 -13.78
CA THR A 33 4.42 9.19 -12.55
C THR A 33 4.72 7.71 -12.39
N ILE A 34 4.33 7.14 -11.26
CA ILE A 34 4.28 5.69 -11.04
C ILE A 34 2.82 5.29 -11.08
N LEU A 35 2.54 4.14 -11.67
CA LEU A 35 1.25 3.49 -11.64
C LEU A 35 1.37 2.20 -10.82
N SER A 36 0.44 1.97 -9.91
CA SER A 36 0.29 0.71 -9.21
C SER A 36 -1.17 0.29 -9.18
N ALA A 37 -1.41 -1.01 -9.14
CA ALA A 37 -2.76 -1.58 -9.13
C ALA A 37 -2.84 -2.85 -8.29
N ILE A 38 -4.06 -3.20 -7.90
CA ILE A 38 -4.38 -4.52 -7.34
C ILE A 38 -5.39 -5.16 -8.29
N VAL A 39 -5.09 -6.40 -8.66
CA VAL A 39 -5.79 -7.18 -9.67
C VAL A 39 -6.37 -8.42 -9.03
N LEU A 40 -7.66 -8.64 -9.22
CA LEU A 40 -8.33 -9.88 -8.88
C LEU A 40 -8.12 -10.89 -10.01
N VAL A 41 -7.69 -12.09 -9.65
CA VAL A 41 -7.65 -13.25 -10.53
C VAL A 41 -8.60 -14.29 -9.96
N THR A 42 -9.61 -14.67 -10.74
CA THR A 42 -10.58 -15.71 -10.38
C THR A 42 -10.31 -16.98 -11.18
N PRO A 43 -10.68 -18.16 -10.64
CA PRO A 43 -10.48 -19.41 -11.34
C PRO A 43 -11.29 -19.42 -12.64
N ALA A 44 -10.76 -20.10 -13.66
CA ALA A 44 -11.49 -20.29 -14.90
C ALA A 44 -12.74 -21.15 -14.67
N HIS A 45 -13.85 -20.80 -15.32
CA HIS A 45 -14.98 -21.70 -15.51
C HIS A 45 -14.84 -22.42 -16.85
N GLN A 46 -14.96 -23.76 -16.84
CA GLN A 46 -15.12 -24.62 -18.02
C GLN A 46 -14.14 -24.34 -19.18
N ALA A 47 -12.87 -24.73 -19.00
CA ALA A 47 -11.79 -24.69 -20.02
C ALA A 47 -11.36 -23.29 -20.54
N ALA A 48 -11.90 -22.20 -20.01
CA ALA A 48 -11.41 -20.84 -20.29
C ALA A 48 -10.10 -20.52 -19.56
N ALA A 49 -9.43 -19.42 -19.93
CA ALA A 49 -8.35 -18.87 -19.12
C ALA A 49 -8.92 -18.20 -17.85
N SER A 50 -8.12 -18.06 -16.78
CA SER A 50 -8.52 -17.30 -15.58
C SER A 50 -8.99 -15.89 -15.95
N ASP A 51 -10.07 -15.42 -15.32
CA ASP A 51 -10.55 -14.04 -15.46
C ASP A 51 -9.68 -13.11 -14.60
N ILE A 52 -9.38 -11.93 -15.15
CA ILE A 52 -8.44 -10.96 -14.60
C ILE A 52 -9.12 -9.61 -14.61
N ARG A 53 -9.30 -9.02 -13.43
CA ARG A 53 -9.95 -7.71 -13.27
C ARG A 53 -9.10 -6.79 -12.41
N VAL A 54 -8.76 -5.62 -12.95
CA VAL A 54 -8.17 -4.54 -12.15
C VAL A 54 -9.25 -4.03 -11.20
N VAL A 55 -9.06 -4.16 -9.89
CA VAL A 55 -10.06 -3.75 -8.88
C VAL A 55 -9.70 -2.45 -8.18
N ALA A 56 -8.43 -2.06 -8.21
CA ALA A 56 -7.94 -0.83 -7.64
C ALA A 56 -6.67 -0.35 -8.36
N LEU A 57 -6.50 0.96 -8.46
CA LEU A 57 -5.42 1.61 -9.17
C LEU A 57 -5.06 2.94 -8.47
N GLY A 58 -3.77 3.23 -8.40
CA GLY A 58 -3.24 4.49 -7.92
C GLY A 58 -2.11 5.00 -8.81
N THR A 59 -2.03 6.31 -9.03
CA THR A 59 -0.80 6.96 -9.50
C THR A 59 -0.32 8.03 -8.54
N GLY A 60 0.99 8.25 -8.47
CA GLY A 60 1.56 9.34 -7.70
C GLY A 60 2.89 9.01 -7.04
N THR A 61 3.56 10.06 -6.56
CA THR A 61 4.94 10.00 -6.04
C THR A 61 5.17 10.96 -4.86
N LYS A 62 4.09 11.53 -4.31
CA LYS A 62 4.15 12.61 -3.32
C LYS A 62 3.71 12.12 -1.96
N CYS A 63 4.18 12.78 -0.92
CA CYS A 63 3.78 12.56 0.46
C CYS A 63 3.68 13.91 1.16
N LEU A 64 2.73 14.05 2.08
CA LEU A 64 2.59 15.27 2.85
C LEU A 64 3.75 15.44 3.85
N PRO A 65 4.25 16.68 4.01
CA PRO A 65 5.11 17.07 5.12
C PRO A 65 4.46 16.80 6.49
N GLY A 66 5.29 16.70 7.53
CA GLY A 66 4.84 16.38 8.89
C GLY A 66 3.90 17.42 9.51
N ASP A 67 4.10 18.69 9.19
CA ASP A 67 3.33 19.87 9.62
C ASP A 67 2.04 20.09 8.79
N GLU A 68 1.89 19.39 7.67
CA GLU A 68 0.69 19.44 6.84
C GLU A 68 -0.36 18.36 7.17
N LEU A 69 -0.08 17.51 8.15
CA LEU A 69 -0.98 16.41 8.53
C LEU A 69 -2.23 16.95 9.24
N SER A 70 -3.41 16.43 8.85
CA SER A 70 -4.68 16.84 9.44
C SER A 70 -5.15 15.86 10.53
N PRO A 71 -5.56 16.35 11.72
CA PRO A 71 -6.13 15.53 12.78
C PRO A 71 -7.53 14.99 12.45
N ARG A 72 -8.23 15.57 11.47
CA ARG A 72 -9.61 15.19 11.13
C ARG A 72 -9.73 13.97 10.22
N GLY A 73 -8.61 13.35 9.85
CA GLY A 73 -8.60 12.21 8.93
C GLY A 73 -9.03 12.52 7.49
N ASP A 74 -9.17 13.80 7.13
CA ASP A 74 -9.70 14.32 5.86
C ASP A 74 -8.65 14.47 4.74
N ARG A 75 -7.36 14.29 5.06
CA ARG A 75 -6.26 14.28 4.08
C ARG A 75 -5.65 12.89 3.94
N VAL A 76 -5.26 12.52 2.72
CA VAL A 76 -4.37 11.39 2.48
C VAL A 76 -2.93 11.83 2.73
N HIS A 77 -2.23 11.14 3.62
CA HIS A 77 -0.88 11.56 4.05
C HIS A 77 0.19 11.16 3.05
N ASP A 78 -0.03 10.09 2.30
CA ASP A 78 0.94 9.50 1.39
C ASP A 78 0.22 9.11 0.10
N SER A 79 0.60 9.80 -0.96
CA SER A 79 0.00 9.77 -2.28
C SER A 79 0.92 9.11 -3.29
N HIS A 80 1.79 8.21 -2.84
CA HIS A 80 2.44 7.27 -3.74
C HIS A 80 1.44 6.26 -4.31
N ALA A 81 1.69 5.86 -5.54
CA ALA A 81 0.87 4.93 -6.32
C ALA A 81 0.48 3.66 -5.54
N GLU A 82 1.43 3.00 -4.88
CA GLU A 82 1.23 1.75 -4.13
C GLU A 82 0.27 1.98 -2.95
N VAL A 83 0.36 3.14 -2.30
CA VAL A 83 -0.47 3.50 -1.15
C VAL A 83 -1.88 3.87 -1.59
N LEU A 84 -2.01 4.65 -2.66
CA LEU A 84 -3.31 5.02 -3.22
C LEU A 84 -4.05 3.78 -3.73
N ALA A 85 -3.37 2.89 -4.47
CA ALA A 85 -3.93 1.62 -4.94
C ALA A 85 -4.43 0.77 -3.77
N ARG A 86 -3.64 0.60 -2.71
CA ARG A 86 -4.07 -0.15 -1.52
C ARG A 86 -5.28 0.48 -0.81
N ARG A 87 -5.36 1.80 -0.72
CA ARG A 87 -6.50 2.47 -0.07
C ARG A 87 -7.77 2.37 -0.93
N ALA A 88 -7.63 2.48 -2.25
CA ALA A 88 -8.70 2.24 -3.21
C ALA A 88 -9.18 0.78 -3.14
N PHE A 89 -8.25 -0.17 -2.95
CA PHE A 89 -8.58 -1.57 -2.74
C PHE A 89 -9.36 -1.81 -1.46
N VAL A 90 -8.98 -1.19 -0.33
CA VAL A 90 -9.79 -1.27 0.90
C VAL A 90 -11.22 -0.76 0.69
N ARG A 91 -11.38 0.31 -0.10
CA ARG A 91 -12.71 0.82 -0.47
C ARG A 91 -13.50 -0.19 -1.31
N TYR A 92 -12.85 -0.86 -2.27
CA TYR A 92 -13.42 -1.96 -3.04
C TYR A 92 -13.87 -3.11 -2.12
N LEU A 93 -13.04 -3.53 -1.16
CA LEU A 93 -13.39 -4.61 -0.24
C LEU A 93 -14.63 -4.29 0.61
N TYR A 94 -14.80 -3.04 1.07
CA TYR A 94 -16.02 -2.64 1.76
C TYR A 94 -17.26 -2.78 0.86
N GLU A 95 -17.18 -2.36 -0.42
CA GLU A 95 -18.28 -2.56 -1.38
C GLU A 95 -18.61 -4.04 -1.56
N GLN A 96 -17.58 -4.89 -1.66
CA GLN A 96 -17.78 -6.33 -1.81
C GLN A 96 -18.45 -6.96 -0.59
N ILE A 97 -18.10 -6.55 0.63
CA ILE A 97 -18.79 -7.00 1.84
C ILE A 97 -20.24 -6.49 1.87
N GLU A 98 -20.48 -5.23 1.51
CA GLU A 98 -21.83 -4.68 1.40
C GLU A 98 -22.68 -5.42 0.36
N GLN A 99 -22.07 -5.85 -0.75
CA GLN A 99 -22.74 -6.68 -1.76
C GLN A 99 -23.06 -8.09 -1.24
N ALA A 100 -22.19 -8.70 -0.42
CA ALA A 100 -22.47 -9.98 0.22
C ALA A 100 -23.66 -9.87 1.20
N LEU A 101 -23.70 -8.82 2.03
CA LEU A 101 -24.82 -8.53 2.93
C LEU A 101 -26.14 -8.33 2.16
N LEU A 102 -26.12 -7.65 1.01
CA LEU A 102 -27.31 -7.48 0.17
C LEU A 102 -27.76 -8.79 -0.49
N ALA A 103 -26.81 -9.66 -0.87
CA ALA A 103 -27.12 -10.97 -1.45
C ALA A 103 -27.84 -11.89 -0.45
N GLU A 104 -27.48 -11.80 0.82
CA GLU A 104 -28.17 -12.50 1.92
C GLU A 104 -29.62 -12.01 2.11
N GLU A 105 -29.91 -10.75 1.76
CA GLU A 105 -31.27 -10.21 1.72
C GLU A 105 -32.05 -10.58 0.44
N GLY A 106 -31.52 -11.50 -0.38
CA GLY A 106 -32.16 -11.96 -1.61
C GLY A 106 -31.98 -11.01 -2.82
N GLN A 107 -31.07 -10.03 -2.74
CA GLN A 107 -30.77 -9.17 -3.88
C GLN A 107 -29.75 -9.84 -4.82
N PRO A 108 -29.93 -9.76 -6.16
CA PRO A 108 -29.00 -10.37 -7.10
C PRO A 108 -27.72 -9.51 -7.21
N LYS A 109 -26.80 -9.68 -6.26
CA LYS A 109 -25.46 -9.06 -6.32
C LYS A 109 -24.37 -10.11 -6.13
N GLU A 110 -23.38 -10.04 -7.01
CA GLU A 110 -22.19 -10.88 -6.92
C GLU A 110 -21.16 -10.21 -6.01
N SER A 111 -20.67 -10.94 -5.02
CA SER A 111 -19.55 -10.54 -4.17
C SER A 111 -18.40 -11.53 -4.31
N ILE A 112 -17.16 -11.06 -4.13
CA ILE A 112 -15.98 -11.93 -3.96
C ILE A 112 -15.91 -12.62 -2.60
N PHE A 113 -16.77 -12.24 -1.65
CA PHE A 113 -16.80 -12.81 -0.31
C PHE A 113 -17.95 -13.80 -0.16
N GLU A 114 -17.74 -14.75 0.74
CA GLU A 114 -18.76 -15.64 1.29
C GLU A 114 -18.64 -15.64 2.82
N ARG A 115 -19.67 -16.10 3.52
CA ARG A 115 -19.60 -16.24 4.98
C ARG A 115 -18.90 -17.53 5.36
N GLN A 116 -18.05 -17.44 6.37
CA GLN A 116 -17.51 -18.61 7.04
C GLN A 116 -18.65 -19.38 7.72
N THR A 117 -18.74 -20.68 7.44
CA THR A 117 -19.64 -21.58 8.17
C THR A 117 -19.16 -21.76 9.60
N VAL A 118 -20.02 -21.49 10.58
CA VAL A 118 -19.71 -21.67 12.01
C VAL A 118 -20.46 -22.91 12.52
N ALA A 119 -19.75 -23.78 13.26
CA ALA A 119 -20.37 -24.90 13.95
C ALA A 119 -21.46 -24.39 14.90
N GLY A 120 -22.72 -24.81 14.70
CA GLY A 120 -23.88 -24.32 15.45
C GLY A 120 -24.81 -23.37 14.69
N GLY A 121 -24.62 -23.17 13.38
CA GLY A 121 -25.63 -22.52 12.51
C GLY A 121 -25.66 -21.00 12.53
N GLY A 122 -24.64 -20.34 13.10
CA GLY A 122 -24.50 -18.87 13.06
C GLY A 122 -23.78 -18.36 11.81
N CYS A 123 -23.99 -17.07 11.50
CA CYS A 123 -23.27 -16.37 10.43
C CYS A 123 -21.85 -15.99 10.89
N GLY A 124 -20.83 -16.54 10.23
CA GLY A 124 -19.44 -16.21 10.51
C GLY A 124 -18.95 -14.92 9.85
N LYS A 125 -17.65 -14.67 9.99
CA LYS A 125 -16.95 -13.58 9.31
C LYS A 125 -16.87 -13.81 7.80
N PHE A 126 -16.60 -12.75 7.04
CA PHE A 126 -16.42 -12.84 5.59
C PHE A 126 -15.07 -13.47 5.25
N VAL A 127 -15.06 -14.42 4.34
CA VAL A 127 -13.87 -15.05 3.79
C VAL A 127 -13.88 -14.91 2.27
N LEU A 128 -12.69 -14.70 1.71
CA LEU A 128 -12.54 -14.60 0.26
C LEU A 128 -12.95 -15.94 -0.37
N LYS A 129 -13.78 -15.90 -1.42
CA LYS A 129 -14.22 -17.09 -2.14
C LYS A 129 -13.03 -17.92 -2.61
N ASN A 130 -13.19 -19.24 -2.59
CA ASN A 130 -12.14 -20.16 -3.00
C ASN A 130 -11.64 -19.87 -4.43
N GLY A 131 -10.33 -20.05 -4.64
CA GLY A 131 -9.65 -19.80 -5.91
C GLY A 131 -9.44 -18.33 -6.27
N HIS A 132 -10.07 -17.38 -5.58
CA HIS A 132 -9.82 -15.96 -5.82
C HIS A 132 -8.46 -15.55 -5.24
N SER A 133 -7.70 -14.78 -6.00
CA SER A 133 -6.39 -14.27 -5.55
C SER A 133 -6.19 -12.83 -5.99
N PHE A 134 -5.42 -12.08 -5.20
CA PHE A 134 -5.04 -10.71 -5.55
C PHE A 134 -3.58 -10.61 -5.92
N HIS A 135 -3.27 -9.86 -6.97
CA HIS A 135 -1.91 -9.61 -7.43
C HIS A 135 -1.66 -8.11 -7.45
N PHE A 136 -0.47 -7.70 -7.05
CA PHE A 136 -0.05 -6.31 -7.07
C PHE A 136 0.74 -6.04 -8.34
N PHE A 137 0.43 -4.94 -9.02
CA PHE A 137 1.16 -4.45 -10.18
C PHE A 137 1.80 -3.11 -9.87
N THR A 138 3.01 -2.86 -10.34
CA THR A 138 3.65 -1.54 -10.27
C THR A 138 4.54 -1.28 -11.49
N THR A 139 4.60 -0.03 -11.95
CA THR A 139 5.44 0.38 -13.08
C THR A 139 6.85 0.78 -12.70
N HIS A 140 7.21 0.68 -11.42
CA HIS A 140 8.53 1.01 -10.91
C HIS A 140 8.78 0.26 -9.60
N SER A 141 10.05 -0.04 -9.30
CA SER A 141 10.43 -0.59 -8.00
C SER A 141 9.95 0.31 -6.86
N PRO A 142 9.26 -0.24 -5.83
CA PRO A 142 8.77 0.53 -4.69
C PRO A 142 9.92 1.25 -3.97
N CYS A 143 9.69 2.50 -3.56
CA CYS A 143 10.73 3.26 -2.87
C CYS A 143 11.12 2.58 -1.54
N GLY A 144 12.42 2.58 -1.23
CA GLY A 144 12.97 1.95 -0.02
C GLY A 144 13.99 0.88 -0.40
N ASP A 145 14.06 -0.17 0.40
CA ASP A 145 15.00 -1.29 0.21
C ASP A 145 14.88 -1.99 -1.15
N ALA A 146 13.68 -2.06 -1.75
CA ALA A 146 13.50 -2.68 -3.07
C ALA A 146 14.22 -1.90 -4.19
N SER A 147 14.60 -0.65 -3.92
CA SER A 147 15.39 0.18 -4.84
C SER A 147 16.90 0.07 -4.59
N ILE A 148 17.37 -0.72 -3.62
CA ILE A 148 18.79 -0.87 -3.27
C ILE A 148 19.34 -2.15 -3.90
N TYR A 149 20.13 -2.04 -4.95
CA TYR A 149 20.74 -3.20 -5.62
C TYR A 149 21.90 -2.81 -6.53
N GLU A 150 22.80 -3.75 -6.75
CA GLU A 150 23.84 -3.66 -7.77
C GLU A 150 23.31 -4.22 -9.10
N ARG A 151 23.93 -3.83 -10.22
CA ARG A 151 23.56 -4.39 -11.53
C ARG A 151 24.08 -5.83 -11.61
N GLU A 152 23.31 -6.73 -12.23
CA GLU A 152 23.58 -8.18 -12.24
C GLU A 152 24.97 -8.57 -12.81
N GLU A 153 25.61 -7.71 -13.60
CA GLU A 153 26.95 -7.93 -14.16
C GLU A 153 28.09 -7.81 -13.13
N ASP A 154 27.88 -7.10 -12.02
CA ASP A 154 28.89 -6.87 -10.97
C ASP A 154 28.88 -7.95 -9.87
N ALA A 155 27.96 -8.93 -9.92
CA ALA A 155 27.79 -9.99 -8.92
C ALA A 155 28.80 -11.16 -9.05
N MET A 156 29.77 -11.07 -9.97
CA MET A 156 30.87 -12.02 -10.09
C MET A 156 31.90 -11.74 -8.97
N PRO A 157 32.41 -12.75 -8.24
CA PRO A 157 33.32 -12.49 -7.13
C PRO A 157 34.60 -11.79 -7.62
N PRO A 158 35.09 -10.75 -6.94
CA PRO A 158 36.25 -10.01 -7.41
C PRO A 158 37.49 -10.91 -7.36
N ALA A 159 38.09 -11.12 -8.54
CA ALA A 159 39.44 -11.64 -8.63
C ALA A 159 40.38 -10.67 -7.90
N LYS A 160 41.15 -11.24 -6.96
CA LYS A 160 42.12 -10.55 -6.11
C LYS A 160 42.96 -9.53 -6.88
N ARG A 161 43.00 -8.27 -6.41
CA ARG A 161 44.24 -7.48 -6.47
C ARG A 161 44.30 -6.38 -5.40
N ALA A 162 45.52 -6.16 -4.96
CA ALA A 162 45.91 -5.52 -3.72
C ALA A 162 46.00 -3.99 -3.82
N ARG A 163 45.63 -3.35 -2.70
CA ARG A 163 46.25 -2.22 -1.98
C ARG A 163 47.00 -1.14 -2.78
N ARG A 164 46.55 0.11 -2.66
CA ARG A 164 47.39 1.23 -2.19
C ARG A 164 46.55 2.40 -1.66
N THR A 165 47.13 3.06 -0.69
CA THR A 165 46.66 4.13 0.18
C THR A 165 46.98 5.50 -0.43
N ASP A 166 46.16 6.52 -0.13
CA ASP A 166 46.54 7.77 0.56
C ASP A 166 45.67 8.99 0.17
N GLU A 167 45.00 9.49 1.21
CA GLU A 167 44.89 10.88 1.70
C GLU A 167 44.25 12.05 0.92
N ALA A 168 43.30 12.66 1.67
CA ALA A 168 43.11 14.08 1.99
C ALA A 168 42.15 14.97 1.17
N CYS A 169 41.28 15.58 1.99
CA CYS A 169 40.14 16.48 1.79
C CYS A 169 40.52 17.90 1.31
N SER A 170 39.60 18.58 0.64
CA SER A 170 39.41 20.03 0.86
C SER A 170 37.96 20.47 0.65
N ASP A 171 37.55 21.39 1.52
CA ASP A 171 36.21 21.96 1.72
C ASP A 171 35.66 22.77 0.53
N ARG A 172 34.32 22.81 0.42
CA ARG A 172 33.52 24.06 0.29
C ARG A 172 32.01 23.76 0.36
N ALA A 173 31.34 24.55 1.21
CA ALA A 173 29.89 24.65 1.36
C ALA A 173 29.29 25.56 0.28
N ASP A 174 28.18 25.15 -0.33
CA ASP A 174 26.88 25.85 -0.31
C ASP A 174 25.92 25.35 -1.43
N GLU A 175 24.64 25.22 -1.02
CA GLU A 175 23.39 25.29 -1.80
C GLU A 175 22.91 24.21 -2.81
N GLU A 176 21.58 24.07 -2.84
CA GLU A 176 20.70 23.36 -3.79
C GLU A 176 20.57 21.82 -3.74
N THR A 177 19.74 21.30 -2.83
CA THR A 177 19.22 19.92 -2.91
C THR A 177 18.04 19.81 -3.90
N THR A 178 18.35 20.00 -5.18
CA THR A 178 17.56 19.47 -6.29
C THR A 178 18.29 18.23 -6.80
N VAL A 179 17.66 17.05 -6.67
CA VAL A 179 18.23 15.77 -7.13
C VAL A 179 18.57 15.88 -8.63
N GLY A 180 19.84 16.08 -8.93
CA GLY A 180 20.34 16.27 -10.27
C GLY A 180 21.83 15.94 -10.39
N CYS A 181 22.11 14.70 -10.79
CA CYS A 181 23.18 14.28 -11.69
C CYS A 181 24.42 15.20 -11.78
N CYS A 182 25.49 14.81 -11.10
CA CYS A 182 26.85 15.15 -11.50
C CYS A 182 27.52 13.84 -11.93
N ILE A 183 27.80 13.73 -13.22
CA ILE A 183 28.53 12.65 -13.86
C ILE A 183 30.01 12.88 -13.53
N GLY A 184 30.59 11.98 -12.74
CA GLY A 184 31.95 11.54 -12.98
C GLY A 184 31.86 10.43 -14.01
N GLU A 185 32.48 10.63 -15.17
CA GLU A 185 32.54 9.61 -16.20
C GLU A 185 33.24 8.37 -15.65
N ASP A 186 32.65 7.21 -15.96
CA ASP A 186 33.07 5.85 -15.59
C ASP A 186 32.70 5.37 -14.15
N ARG A 187 31.45 4.86 -13.99
CA ARG A 187 31.08 3.62 -13.25
C ARG A 187 29.56 3.48 -13.00
N THR A 188 28.99 2.41 -13.55
CA THR A 188 27.84 1.57 -13.09
C THR A 188 26.66 2.25 -12.36
N ALA A 189 25.47 2.26 -12.98
CA ALA A 189 24.25 2.70 -12.28
C ALA A 189 23.82 1.66 -11.21
N VAL A 190 24.09 1.98 -9.95
CA VAL A 190 23.64 1.27 -8.74
C VAL A 190 22.23 1.74 -8.36
N GLY A 191 21.31 0.81 -8.12
CA GLY A 191 19.99 1.12 -7.57
C GLY A 191 20.13 1.74 -6.18
N MET A 192 19.56 2.94 -5.99
CA MET A 192 19.61 3.68 -4.73
C MET A 192 18.25 4.24 -4.33
N THR A 193 18.03 4.37 -3.02
CA THR A 193 16.81 4.97 -2.46
C THR A 193 17.04 6.40 -1.98
N GLY A 194 16.07 7.27 -2.24
CA GLY A 194 15.97 8.59 -1.62
C GLY A 194 15.38 8.58 -0.20
N GLY A 195 14.99 7.41 0.31
CA GLY A 195 14.40 7.26 1.64
C GLY A 195 15.43 7.44 2.76
N LYS A 196 15.05 8.21 3.79
CA LYS A 196 15.90 8.54 4.94
C LYS A 196 15.75 7.51 6.07
N LEU A 197 16.85 6.98 6.57
CA LEU A 197 16.90 6.05 7.71
C LEU A 197 16.35 6.68 8.99
N LEU A 198 15.70 5.89 9.83
CA LEU A 198 15.20 6.36 11.13
C LEU A 198 16.31 6.56 12.16
N GLU A 199 17.37 5.77 12.07
CA GLU A 199 18.51 5.75 12.99
C GLU A 199 19.80 6.00 12.19
N PRO A 200 20.15 7.26 11.88
CA PRO A 200 21.40 7.56 11.21
C PRO A 200 22.61 7.15 12.05
N GLU A 201 22.53 7.19 13.38
CA GLU A 201 23.66 6.91 14.28
C GLU A 201 24.13 5.45 14.18
N ALA A 202 23.21 4.51 13.92
CA ALA A 202 23.53 3.09 13.73
C ALA A 202 24.11 2.78 12.34
N HIS A 203 23.98 3.70 11.39
CA HIS A 203 24.30 3.49 9.97
C HIS A 203 25.23 4.55 9.38
N GLY A 204 25.74 5.48 10.21
CA GLY A 204 26.60 6.60 9.83
C GLY A 204 25.84 7.82 9.30
N ASP A 205 24.97 7.62 8.30
CA ASP A 205 24.24 8.71 7.64
C ASP A 205 22.77 8.36 7.35
N LEU A 206 21.91 9.38 7.30
CA LEU A 206 20.49 9.28 6.94
C LEU A 206 20.26 8.68 5.54
N MET A 207 21.19 8.87 4.60
CA MET A 207 21.09 8.39 3.22
C MET A 207 21.90 7.12 2.96
N ALA A 208 22.52 6.52 3.99
CA ALA A 208 23.23 5.25 3.85
C ALA A 208 22.32 4.18 3.22
N GLN A 209 22.82 3.38 2.28
CA GLN A 209 22.04 2.40 1.52
C GLN A 209 21.93 1.03 2.23
N THR A 210 21.75 1.04 3.55
CA THR A 210 21.54 -0.17 4.37
C THR A 210 20.28 -0.94 3.99
N ILE A 211 20.47 -2.19 3.56
CA ILE A 211 19.41 -3.13 3.22
C ILE A 211 18.56 -3.51 4.45
N GLY A 212 17.25 -3.68 4.24
CA GLY A 212 16.31 -4.16 5.26
C GLY A 212 15.93 -3.15 6.37
N ALA A 213 16.65 -2.04 6.49
CA ALA A 213 16.38 -1.00 7.48
C ALA A 213 15.15 -0.14 7.11
N VAL A 214 14.34 0.22 8.11
CA VAL A 214 13.13 1.03 7.92
C VAL A 214 13.49 2.47 7.60
N ARG A 215 12.80 3.06 6.62
CA ARG A 215 13.05 4.43 6.14
C ARG A 215 11.78 5.24 6.01
N THR A 216 11.87 6.54 6.25
CA THR A 216 10.83 7.50 5.83
C THR A 216 11.01 7.89 4.37
N LYS A 217 9.90 8.26 3.73
CA LYS A 217 9.93 8.75 2.36
C LYS A 217 10.74 10.03 2.21
N PRO A 218 11.36 10.25 1.04
CA PRO A 218 11.87 11.57 0.69
C PRO A 218 10.73 12.58 0.66
N GLY A 219 11.02 13.83 1.00
CA GLY A 219 10.05 14.92 0.96
C GLY A 219 10.74 16.27 1.16
N ARG A 220 10.10 17.33 0.67
CA ARG A 220 10.47 18.72 0.98
C ARG A 220 9.77 19.14 2.26
N GLY A 221 10.38 20.04 3.02
CA GLY A 221 9.82 20.54 4.30
C GLY A 221 10.02 19.58 5.47
N VAL A 222 9.13 19.65 6.46
CA VAL A 222 9.22 18.85 7.70
C VAL A 222 9.12 17.36 7.38
N ARG A 223 10.08 16.59 7.91
CA ARG A 223 10.20 15.14 7.67
C ARG A 223 8.87 14.42 7.93
N THR A 224 8.42 13.67 6.95
CA THR A 224 7.17 12.90 7.06
C THR A 224 7.35 11.65 7.94
N ALA A 225 6.30 11.27 8.67
CA ALA A 225 6.22 9.99 9.39
C ALA A 225 5.76 8.82 8.49
N SER A 226 5.59 9.05 7.18
CA SER A 226 5.28 7.98 6.22
C SER A 226 6.54 7.21 5.85
N VAL A 227 6.52 5.91 6.15
CA VAL A 227 7.60 4.99 5.75
C VAL A 227 7.60 4.70 4.25
N SER A 228 8.71 4.13 3.77
CA SER A 228 8.92 3.69 2.40
C SER A 228 7.85 2.69 1.91
N CYS A 229 7.62 2.60 0.60
CA CYS A 229 6.67 1.65 0.03
C CYS A 229 7.14 0.21 0.20
N SER A 230 8.45 -0.06 0.16
CA SER A 230 9.02 -1.37 0.50
C SER A 230 8.61 -1.81 1.91
N ASP A 231 8.76 -0.94 2.92
CA ASP A 231 8.41 -1.27 4.31
C ASP A 231 6.90 -1.46 4.50
N LYS A 232 6.08 -0.75 3.71
CA LYS A 232 4.62 -0.94 3.71
C LYS A 232 4.21 -2.26 3.09
N LEU A 233 4.77 -2.61 1.93
CA LEU A 233 4.53 -3.89 1.28
C LEU A 233 4.95 -5.04 2.19
N ALA A 234 6.12 -4.94 2.82
CA ALA A 234 6.60 -5.92 3.80
C ALA A 234 5.64 -6.06 4.99
N ARG A 235 5.11 -4.94 5.51
CA ARG A 235 4.10 -4.96 6.57
C ARG A 235 2.79 -5.62 6.11
N TRP A 236 2.33 -5.31 4.90
CA TRP A 236 1.11 -5.92 4.33
C TRP A 236 1.30 -7.40 4.04
N ASN A 237 2.53 -7.82 3.76
CA ASN A 237 2.88 -9.21 3.55
C ASN A 237 2.71 -10.08 4.81
N VAL A 238 2.73 -9.46 6.00
CA VAL A 238 2.51 -10.17 7.28
C VAL A 238 1.10 -9.94 7.82
N LEU A 239 0.62 -8.69 7.81
CA LEU A 239 -0.68 -8.35 8.40
C LEU A 239 -1.86 -8.41 7.43
N GLY A 240 -1.59 -8.64 6.15
CA GLY A 240 -2.55 -8.50 5.05
C GLY A 240 -2.81 -7.04 4.65
N VAL A 241 -3.31 -6.87 3.43
CA VAL A 241 -3.57 -5.57 2.80
C VAL A 241 -4.85 -4.89 3.31
N GLN A 242 -5.76 -5.60 4.00
CA GLN A 242 -7.06 -5.12 4.48
C GLN A 242 -6.94 -4.06 5.61
N GLY A 243 -5.99 -4.25 6.53
CA GLY A 243 -5.82 -3.38 7.70
C GLY A 243 -6.80 -3.65 8.85
N GLY A 244 -6.56 -3.00 10.00
CA GLY A 244 -7.21 -3.36 11.28
C GLY A 244 -8.73 -3.31 11.31
N LEU A 245 -9.36 -2.23 10.85
CA LEU A 245 -10.83 -2.10 10.88
C LEU A 245 -11.50 -3.22 10.06
N LEU A 246 -11.04 -3.41 8.83
CA LEU A 246 -11.61 -4.43 7.93
C LEU A 246 -11.34 -5.85 8.43
N MET A 247 -10.22 -6.08 9.15
CA MET A 247 -9.92 -7.36 9.81
C MET A 247 -10.97 -7.76 10.86
N MET A 248 -11.75 -6.83 11.41
CA MET A 248 -12.85 -7.16 12.33
C MET A 248 -13.98 -7.91 11.62
N LEU A 249 -14.18 -7.65 10.32
CA LEU A 249 -15.21 -8.28 9.48
C LEU A 249 -14.72 -9.54 8.76
N LEU A 250 -13.40 -9.73 8.64
CA LEU A 250 -12.80 -10.80 7.86
C LEU A 250 -12.38 -11.98 8.73
N GLY A 251 -12.63 -13.20 8.25
CA GLY A 251 -12.19 -14.44 8.89
C GLY A 251 -10.68 -14.67 8.73
N ARG A 252 -10.11 -14.25 7.59
CA ARG A 252 -8.68 -14.34 7.29
C ARG A 252 -8.15 -13.01 6.72
N PRO A 253 -6.86 -12.69 6.93
CA PRO A 253 -6.23 -11.57 6.24
C PRO A 253 -6.19 -11.79 4.74
N ILE A 254 -6.14 -10.71 3.98
CA ILE A 254 -6.03 -10.77 2.52
C ILE A 254 -4.58 -10.50 2.15
N TYR A 255 -3.95 -11.45 1.46
CA TYR A 255 -2.57 -11.37 0.99
C TYR A 255 -2.51 -11.22 -0.52
N LEU A 256 -1.39 -10.67 -1.01
CA LEU A 256 -1.13 -10.52 -2.45
C LEU A 256 -0.39 -11.77 -2.94
N ALA A 257 -1.00 -12.63 -3.75
CA ALA A 257 -0.38 -13.85 -4.24
C ALA A 257 0.83 -13.62 -5.17
N GLY A 258 0.89 -12.45 -5.82
CA GLY A 258 1.96 -12.09 -6.75
C GLY A 258 2.24 -10.59 -6.79
N VAL A 259 3.45 -10.26 -7.21
CA VAL A 259 3.93 -8.89 -7.45
C VAL A 259 4.51 -8.83 -8.86
N VAL A 260 3.82 -8.11 -9.73
CA VAL A 260 4.20 -7.90 -11.13
C VAL A 260 4.83 -6.52 -11.27
N VAL A 261 6.06 -6.48 -11.79
CA VAL A 261 6.74 -5.25 -12.19
C VAL A 261 6.59 -5.07 -13.69
N CYS A 262 6.14 -3.89 -14.11
CA CYS A 262 6.05 -3.54 -15.52
C CYS A 262 7.45 -3.46 -16.13
N ASP A 263 7.59 -3.88 -17.39
CA ASP A 263 8.79 -3.66 -18.17
C ASP A 263 9.11 -2.15 -18.33
N GLY A 264 10.37 -1.87 -18.61
CA GLY A 264 10.85 -0.55 -19.02
C GLY A 264 11.31 0.37 -17.91
N THR A 265 11.47 -0.11 -16.68
CA THR A 265 12.13 0.65 -15.59
C THR A 265 13.13 -0.21 -14.83
N ASP A 266 14.15 0.42 -14.25
CA ASP A 266 15.18 -0.29 -13.50
C ASP A 266 14.58 -1.02 -12.28
N HIS A 267 14.91 -2.30 -12.15
CA HIS A 267 14.41 -3.17 -11.09
C HIS A 267 15.43 -4.26 -10.75
N SER A 268 15.21 -4.92 -9.62
CA SER A 268 15.92 -6.14 -9.23
C SER A 268 14.92 -7.05 -8.52
N VAL A 269 14.67 -8.23 -9.09
CA VAL A 269 13.78 -9.25 -8.49
C VAL A 269 14.30 -9.65 -7.11
N VAL A 270 15.60 -9.86 -6.98
CA VAL A 270 16.27 -10.18 -5.71
C VAL A 270 16.03 -9.10 -4.66
N ALA A 271 16.15 -7.81 -5.04
CA ALA A 271 15.91 -6.72 -4.11
C ALA A 271 14.44 -6.60 -3.69
N LEU A 272 13.50 -6.84 -4.62
CA LEU A 272 12.07 -6.87 -4.34
C LEU A 272 11.69 -8.00 -3.40
N GLU A 273 12.15 -9.23 -3.67
CA GLU A 273 11.93 -10.40 -2.81
C GLU A 273 12.48 -10.16 -1.41
N ARG A 274 13.73 -9.71 -1.33
CA ARG A 274 14.37 -9.33 -0.07
C ARG A 274 13.56 -8.26 0.67
N ALA A 275 13.12 -7.23 -0.03
CA ALA A 275 12.41 -6.12 0.59
C ALA A 275 11.01 -6.49 1.07
N ILE A 276 10.32 -7.39 0.38
CA ILE A 276 8.93 -7.75 0.67
C ILE A 276 8.85 -8.86 1.71
N TRP A 277 9.69 -9.90 1.59
CA TRP A 277 9.60 -11.07 2.47
C TRP A 277 10.95 -11.62 2.93
N GLY A 278 12.01 -11.56 2.11
CA GLY A 278 13.32 -12.16 2.44
C GLY A 278 13.99 -11.54 3.68
N ARG A 279 13.74 -10.26 3.95
CA ARG A 279 14.22 -9.57 5.17
C ARG A 279 13.75 -10.23 6.47
N PHE A 280 12.65 -10.99 6.44
CA PHE A 280 12.09 -11.65 7.61
C PHE A 280 12.71 -13.02 7.88
N GLU A 281 13.46 -13.60 6.93
CA GLU A 281 14.12 -14.91 7.11
C GLU A 281 15.20 -14.88 8.20
N ARG A 282 15.74 -13.69 8.49
CA ARG A 282 16.75 -13.47 9.52
C ARG A 282 16.16 -13.38 10.93
N CYS A 283 14.84 -13.28 11.06
CA CYS A 283 14.15 -13.20 12.34
C CYS A 283 14.04 -14.59 12.98
N LYS A 284 14.76 -14.83 14.09
CA LYS A 284 14.81 -16.13 14.78
C LYS A 284 13.45 -16.58 15.32
N GLU A 285 12.58 -15.66 15.76
CA GLU A 285 11.25 -15.99 16.29
C GLU A 285 10.20 -14.92 15.99
N PRO A 286 9.34 -15.11 14.97
CA PRO A 286 8.08 -14.43 14.92
C PRO A 286 6.95 -15.37 15.35
N ALA A 287 6.39 -15.12 16.53
CA ALA A 287 5.11 -15.71 16.93
C ALA A 287 3.99 -15.04 16.12
N VAL A 288 3.81 -15.44 14.86
CA VAL A 288 2.63 -15.08 14.07
C VAL A 288 1.47 -15.95 14.56
N ARG A 289 0.41 -15.29 15.03
CA ARG A 289 -0.77 -15.95 15.59
C ARG A 289 -1.87 -16.02 14.54
N GLU A 290 -2.67 -17.07 14.58
CA GLU A 290 -3.92 -17.16 13.82
C GLU A 290 -4.76 -15.87 14.04
N PRO A 291 -5.36 -15.30 12.98
CA PRO A 291 -5.50 -15.86 11.62
C PRO A 291 -4.40 -15.43 10.63
N PHE A 292 -3.27 -14.90 11.11
CA PHE A 292 -2.20 -14.39 10.23
C PHE A 292 -1.25 -15.49 9.77
N GLU A 293 -0.81 -15.39 8.52
CA GLU A 293 0.11 -16.36 7.92
C GLU A 293 1.56 -15.97 8.21
N ARG A 294 2.34 -16.98 8.62
CA ARG A 294 3.72 -16.77 9.08
C ARG A 294 4.66 -16.33 7.96
N HIS A 295 4.48 -16.88 6.75
CA HIS A 295 5.46 -16.80 5.67
C HIS A 295 4.77 -16.69 4.30
N HIS A 296 3.98 -15.64 4.11
CA HIS A 296 3.47 -15.34 2.78
C HIS A 296 4.62 -14.90 1.86
N ARG A 297 4.80 -15.58 0.73
CA ARG A 297 5.90 -15.32 -0.23
C ARG A 297 5.31 -15.08 -1.61
N PRO A 298 4.86 -13.84 -1.92
CA PRO A 298 4.37 -13.53 -3.25
C PRO A 298 5.45 -13.82 -4.29
N VAL A 299 5.03 -14.42 -5.40
CA VAL A 299 5.91 -14.54 -6.57
C VAL A 299 6.18 -13.13 -7.11
N VAL A 300 7.45 -12.74 -7.16
CA VAL A 300 7.88 -11.50 -7.80
C VAL A 300 8.29 -11.83 -9.22
N ILE A 301 7.69 -11.16 -10.20
CA ILE A 301 7.97 -11.37 -11.62
C ILE A 301 7.93 -10.06 -12.37
N VAL A 302 8.76 -9.95 -13.40
CA VAL A 302 8.80 -8.81 -14.30
C VAL A 302 8.04 -9.22 -15.55
N ALA A 303 7.05 -8.44 -15.96
CA ALA A 303 6.38 -8.64 -17.24
C ALA A 303 7.37 -8.32 -18.38
N ASP A 304 7.36 -9.11 -19.44
CA ASP A 304 8.26 -9.02 -20.59
C ASP A 304 7.50 -8.94 -21.94
N GLY A 305 6.18 -8.73 -21.88
CA GLY A 305 5.30 -8.62 -23.06
C GLY A 305 5.54 -7.38 -23.95
N GLY A 306 6.51 -6.53 -23.60
CA GLY A 306 6.88 -5.32 -24.34
C GLY A 306 5.96 -4.12 -24.12
N GLU A 307 4.91 -4.23 -23.31
CA GLU A 307 4.04 -3.10 -22.98
C GLU A 307 4.71 -2.16 -21.96
N LEU A 308 5.07 -0.96 -22.43
CA LEU A 308 5.72 0.05 -21.58
C LEU A 308 4.70 1.06 -21.05
N PHE A 309 4.86 1.48 -19.81
CA PHE A 309 4.08 2.59 -19.28
C PHE A 309 4.46 3.92 -19.95
N ALA A 310 3.47 4.61 -20.53
CA ALA A 310 3.66 5.84 -21.29
C ALA A 310 4.25 6.98 -20.46
N TYR A 311 3.97 7.02 -19.15
CA TYR A 311 4.41 8.08 -18.24
C TYR A 311 5.58 7.68 -17.34
N ARG A 312 6.36 6.66 -17.74
CA ARG A 312 7.56 6.22 -17.00
C ARG A 312 8.65 7.30 -16.99
N LYS A 313 9.53 7.23 -15.98
CA LYS A 313 10.57 8.23 -15.69
C LYS A 313 11.71 8.24 -16.71
N ASN A 314 12.09 7.08 -17.21
CA ASN A 314 13.23 6.85 -18.11
C ASN A 314 12.81 6.77 -19.59
N ARG A 315 11.65 7.31 -19.97
CA ARG A 315 11.26 7.39 -21.39
C ARG A 315 12.12 8.42 -22.13
N PRO A 316 12.32 8.28 -23.45
CA PRO A 316 13.03 9.29 -24.24
C PRO A 316 12.39 10.68 -24.12
N HIS A 317 13.21 11.72 -23.92
CA HIS A 317 12.71 13.09 -23.90
C HIS A 317 12.30 13.52 -25.33
N PRO A 318 11.12 14.13 -25.53
CA PRO A 318 10.63 14.47 -26.87
C PRO A 318 11.52 15.48 -27.61
N ILE A 319 12.26 16.32 -26.87
CA ILE A 319 13.22 17.29 -27.42
C ILE A 319 14.63 16.81 -27.05
N LYS A 320 15.37 16.28 -28.02
CA LYS A 320 16.73 15.70 -27.83
C LYS A 320 17.76 16.73 -27.37
N GLU A 321 17.57 18.02 -27.70
CA GLU A 321 18.54 19.09 -27.46
C GLU A 321 18.41 19.77 -26.09
N ALA A 322 17.31 19.54 -25.36
CA ALA A 322 16.97 20.38 -24.19
C ALA A 322 17.63 19.95 -22.87
N GLY A 323 18.28 18.79 -22.78
CA GLY A 323 18.80 18.26 -21.50
C GLY A 323 17.74 18.18 -20.38
N GLY A 324 16.45 18.28 -20.73
CA GLY A 324 15.35 18.50 -19.81
C GLY A 324 15.04 17.25 -18.99
N LYS A 325 14.98 17.40 -17.66
CA LYS A 325 14.57 16.32 -16.76
C LYS A 325 13.04 16.35 -16.61
N PHE A 326 12.38 15.21 -16.86
CA PHE A 326 10.95 15.08 -16.56
C PHE A 326 10.71 15.32 -15.06
N GLN A 327 9.67 16.08 -14.73
CA GLN A 327 9.26 16.31 -13.35
C GLN A 327 8.22 15.27 -12.90
N PRO A 328 8.19 14.89 -11.61
CA PRO A 328 7.09 14.07 -11.10
C PRO A 328 5.76 14.84 -11.16
N SER A 329 4.71 14.17 -11.65
CA SER A 329 3.36 14.73 -11.68
C SER A 329 2.94 15.23 -10.28
N PRO A 330 2.33 16.43 -10.19
CA PRO A 330 1.84 16.96 -8.92
C PRO A 330 0.54 16.29 -8.46
N CYS A 331 -0.16 15.60 -9.36
CA CYS A 331 -1.44 14.95 -9.08
C CYS A 331 -1.26 13.43 -8.91
N GLY A 332 -2.04 12.86 -7.98
CA GLY A 332 -2.31 11.44 -7.95
C GLY A 332 -3.65 11.11 -8.60
N ILE A 333 -3.78 9.90 -9.14
CA ILE A 333 -5.08 9.34 -9.55
C ILE A 333 -5.43 8.21 -8.59
N VAL A 334 -6.70 8.12 -8.23
CA VAL A 334 -7.27 7.04 -7.45
C VAL A 334 -8.42 6.45 -8.24
N TRP A 335 -8.36 5.16 -8.53
CA TRP A 335 -9.47 4.43 -9.13
C TRP A 335 -9.73 3.11 -8.40
N CYS A 336 -10.99 2.72 -8.24
CA CYS A 336 -11.38 1.38 -7.82
C CYS A 336 -12.71 0.96 -8.44
N ASP A 337 -12.90 -0.34 -8.62
CA ASP A 337 -14.08 -0.96 -9.22
C ASP A 337 -15.29 -0.93 -8.27
N VAL A 338 -15.87 0.25 -8.10
CA VAL A 338 -17.04 0.49 -7.25
C VAL A 338 -18.07 1.34 -8.00
N LYS A 339 -19.35 1.18 -7.65
CA LYS A 339 -20.44 1.87 -8.36
C LYS A 339 -20.37 3.38 -8.21
N GLU A 340 -20.23 3.87 -6.99
CA GLU A 340 -20.26 5.30 -6.72
C GLU A 340 -18.86 5.89 -6.83
N ARG A 341 -18.69 6.91 -7.67
CA ARG A 341 -17.47 7.72 -7.73
C ARG A 341 -16.18 6.86 -7.81
N PRO A 342 -16.03 6.04 -8.86
CA PRO A 342 -14.89 5.12 -8.97
C PRO A 342 -13.56 5.84 -9.21
N HIS A 343 -13.57 7.05 -9.75
CA HIS A 343 -12.38 7.83 -10.11
C HIS A 343 -12.30 9.16 -9.33
N GLU A 344 -11.15 9.45 -8.73
CA GLU A 344 -10.83 10.73 -8.11
C GLU A 344 -9.41 11.16 -8.48
N VAL A 345 -9.20 12.47 -8.63
CA VAL A 345 -7.87 13.07 -8.74
C VAL A 345 -7.49 13.63 -7.37
N GLU A 346 -6.30 13.30 -6.91
CA GLU A 346 -5.72 13.72 -5.64
C GLU A 346 -4.67 14.82 -5.87
N VAL A 347 -4.72 15.85 -5.03
CA VAL A 347 -3.68 16.87 -4.91
C VAL A 347 -3.53 17.21 -3.43
N ALA A 348 -2.30 17.08 -2.90
CA ALA A 348 -1.95 17.42 -1.52
C ALA A 348 -2.89 16.78 -0.46
N GLY A 349 -3.20 15.50 -0.65
CA GLY A 349 -4.04 14.67 0.20
C GLY A 349 -5.54 14.95 0.05
N ARG A 350 -5.95 15.86 -0.83
CA ARG A 350 -7.35 16.26 -1.03
C ARG A 350 -7.81 15.92 -2.43
N ARG A 351 -9.12 15.87 -2.61
CA ARG A 351 -9.73 15.75 -3.93
C ARG A 351 -9.54 17.05 -4.71
N HIS A 352 -9.07 16.92 -5.95
CA HIS A 352 -8.91 18.01 -6.89
C HIS A 352 -10.25 18.58 -7.39
N GLY A 353 -10.23 19.82 -7.90
CA GLY A 353 -11.40 20.47 -8.48
C GLY A 353 -12.41 21.00 -7.46
N VAL A 354 -11.98 21.19 -6.20
CA VAL A 354 -12.82 21.74 -5.13
C VAL A 354 -12.46 23.19 -4.89
N THR A 355 -13.47 24.07 -4.89
CA THR A 355 -13.29 25.50 -4.63
C THR A 355 -12.70 25.74 -3.24
N LYS A 356 -11.92 26.81 -3.07
CA LYS A 356 -11.31 27.19 -1.76
C LYS A 356 -12.32 27.20 -0.60
N ARG A 357 -13.54 27.72 -0.84
CA ARG A 357 -14.63 27.77 0.15
C ARG A 357 -15.11 26.40 0.66
N LYS A 358 -14.87 25.33 -0.11
CA LYS A 358 -15.31 23.95 0.19
C LYS A 358 -14.17 23.06 0.71
N LEU A 359 -12.96 23.59 0.91
CA LEU A 359 -11.81 22.80 1.35
C LEU A 359 -11.98 22.16 2.74
N ALA A 360 -12.80 22.76 3.60
CA ALA A 360 -13.08 22.27 4.95
C ALA A 360 -14.30 21.33 5.03
N THR A 361 -14.96 21.03 3.91
CA THR A 361 -16.19 20.23 3.89
C THR A 361 -15.94 18.81 3.34
N PRO A 362 -16.89 17.87 3.49
CA PRO A 362 -16.78 16.54 2.91
C PRO A 362 -16.55 16.54 1.39
N ALA A 363 -16.94 17.62 0.69
CA ALA A 363 -16.69 17.76 -0.73
C ALA A 363 -15.20 17.72 -1.10
N ALA A 364 -14.28 18.11 -0.21
CA ALA A 364 -12.83 18.08 -0.45
C ALA A 364 -12.16 16.73 -0.10
N ARG A 365 -12.90 15.82 0.52
CA ARG A 365 -12.36 14.54 0.96
C ARG A 365 -12.30 13.56 -0.21
N LEU A 366 -11.19 12.84 -0.28
CA LEU A 366 -11.11 11.63 -1.07
C LEU A 366 -11.91 10.54 -0.38
N GLN A 367 -12.63 9.72 -1.13
CA GLN A 367 -13.37 8.57 -0.59
C GLN A 367 -12.45 7.50 0.00
N ILE A 368 -11.16 7.60 -0.29
CA ILE A 368 -10.10 6.80 0.32
C ILE A 368 -9.45 7.46 1.53
N SER A 369 -9.88 8.64 2.00
CA SER A 369 -9.33 9.28 3.22
C SER A 369 -9.68 8.48 4.48
N LYS A 370 -9.06 8.78 5.64
CA LYS A 370 -9.33 7.97 6.85
C LYS A 370 -10.78 8.13 7.32
N ILE A 371 -11.29 9.36 7.32
CA ILE A 371 -12.67 9.67 7.75
C ILE A 371 -13.70 8.98 6.86
N GLU A 372 -13.54 9.02 5.53
CA GLU A 372 -14.50 8.39 4.61
C GLU A 372 -14.49 6.86 4.72
N LEU A 373 -13.31 6.24 4.84
CA LEU A 373 -13.20 4.80 5.08
C LEU A 373 -13.74 4.41 6.46
N PHE A 374 -13.60 5.27 7.47
CA PHE A 374 -14.14 5.01 8.80
C PHE A 374 -15.67 5.13 8.84
N ASN A 375 -16.23 6.15 8.18
CA ASN A 375 -17.68 6.28 7.99
C ASN A 375 -18.27 5.05 7.31
N ARG A 376 -17.62 4.56 6.25
CA ARG A 376 -18.03 3.35 5.55
C ARG A 376 -17.97 2.14 6.49
N PHE A 377 -16.83 1.93 7.15
CA PHE A 377 -16.67 0.87 8.15
C PHE A 377 -17.76 0.88 9.22
N ALA A 378 -18.04 2.02 9.85
CA ALA A 378 -19.01 2.12 10.93
C ALA A 378 -20.42 1.70 10.47
N ARG A 379 -20.82 2.02 9.23
CA ARG A 379 -22.10 1.59 8.65
C ARG A 379 -22.10 0.10 8.29
N THR A 380 -21.06 -0.37 7.60
CA THR A 380 -20.93 -1.79 7.20
C THR A 380 -20.87 -2.70 8.43
N TYR A 381 -20.12 -2.31 9.46
CA TYR A 381 -19.95 -3.07 10.70
C TYR A 381 -21.26 -3.19 11.48
N ARG A 382 -21.97 -2.07 11.70
CA ARG A 382 -23.31 -2.07 12.33
C ARG A 382 -24.31 -2.96 11.59
N ARG A 383 -24.24 -2.99 10.26
CA ARG A 383 -25.10 -3.88 9.45
C ARG A 383 -24.71 -5.35 9.62
N ALA A 384 -23.43 -5.66 9.47
CA ALA A 384 -22.92 -7.02 9.62
C ALA A 384 -23.18 -7.60 11.02
N GLU A 385 -23.09 -6.81 12.09
CA GLU A 385 -23.42 -7.24 13.46
C GLU A 385 -24.90 -7.55 13.65
N ARG A 386 -25.81 -6.74 13.09
CA ARG A 386 -27.25 -7.01 13.17
C ARG A 386 -27.64 -8.32 12.50
N GLU A 387 -27.00 -8.63 11.38
CA GLU A 387 -27.24 -9.87 10.63
C GLU A 387 -26.49 -11.08 11.25
N ALA A 388 -25.51 -10.85 12.13
CA ALA A 388 -24.70 -11.87 12.79
C ALA A 388 -24.73 -11.73 14.33
N LEU A 389 -25.86 -12.04 14.99
CA LEU A 389 -25.83 -12.34 16.43
C LEU A 389 -25.04 -13.65 16.67
N PRO A 390 -24.23 -13.83 17.75
CA PRO A 390 -23.33 -12.95 18.49
C PRO A 390 -21.84 -13.35 18.28
N ASN A 391 -21.41 -13.62 17.03
CA ASN A 391 -20.09 -14.23 16.75
C ASN A 391 -19.01 -13.29 16.19
N LEU A 392 -19.31 -11.99 16.01
CA LEU A 392 -18.30 -10.99 15.60
C LEU A 392 -17.45 -10.50 16.78
N THR A 393 -18.02 -10.52 18.00
CA THR A 393 -17.32 -10.22 19.25
C THR A 393 -16.81 -11.52 19.89
N VAL A 394 -15.49 -11.69 19.92
CA VAL A 394 -14.84 -12.82 20.62
C VAL A 394 -15.28 -12.82 22.11
N PRO A 395 -15.60 -13.98 22.73
CA PRO A 395 -15.86 -14.01 24.17
C PRO A 395 -14.60 -13.58 24.92
N ALA A 396 -14.74 -12.67 25.88
CA ALA A 396 -13.69 -12.42 26.85
C ALA A 396 -13.39 -13.76 27.58
N SER A 397 -12.20 -14.31 27.36
CA SER A 397 -11.75 -15.50 28.09
C SER A 397 -11.53 -15.14 29.56
N GLY A 398 -12.40 -15.64 30.44
CA GLY A 398 -12.26 -15.53 31.89
C GLY A 398 -13.33 -16.36 32.58
N ALA A 399 -12.92 -17.47 33.20
CA ALA A 399 -13.79 -18.37 33.92
C ALA A 399 -14.48 -17.70 35.11
N GLY A 400 -15.77 -17.97 35.28
CA GLY A 400 -16.51 -17.77 36.53
C GLY A 400 -16.98 -16.35 36.80
N ALA A 401 -18.03 -15.89 36.12
CA ALA A 401 -18.92 -14.86 36.65
C ALA A 401 -20.31 -14.99 36.03
N THR A 402 -21.33 -14.94 36.89
CA THR A 402 -22.75 -14.84 36.58
C THR A 402 -23.01 -13.87 35.42
N GLN A 403 -23.93 -14.23 34.52
CA GLN A 403 -24.36 -13.37 33.41
C GLN A 403 -24.62 -11.94 33.91
N PRO A 404 -23.85 -10.94 33.46
CA PRO A 404 -24.25 -9.57 33.64
C PRO A 404 -25.22 -9.23 32.53
N HIS A 405 -26.31 -8.57 32.92
CA HIS A 405 -27.18 -7.79 32.07
C HIS A 405 -26.50 -7.22 30.84
N THR A 406 -27.21 -7.27 29.71
CA THR A 406 -27.03 -6.53 28.46
C THR A 406 -26.36 -5.16 28.63
N ALA A 407 -25.04 -5.14 28.75
CA ALA A 407 -24.25 -3.95 28.46
C ALA A 407 -24.30 -3.82 26.94
N ALA A 408 -24.99 -2.79 26.44
CA ALA A 408 -25.03 -2.47 25.02
C ALA A 408 -23.62 -2.61 24.46
N ALA A 409 -23.41 -3.50 23.48
CA ALA A 409 -22.14 -3.60 22.79
C ALA A 409 -21.78 -2.18 22.32
N ASP A 410 -20.66 -1.64 22.80
CA ASP A 410 -20.22 -0.28 22.46
C ASP A 410 -20.21 -0.14 20.93
N ASP A 411 -21.13 0.66 20.40
CA ASP A 411 -21.22 0.92 18.97
C ASP A 411 -19.88 1.45 18.49
N VAL A 412 -19.14 0.63 17.73
CA VAL A 412 -17.79 0.96 17.24
C VAL A 412 -17.81 2.25 16.40
N GLY A 413 -18.96 2.62 15.82
CA GLY A 413 -19.16 3.88 15.12
C GLY A 413 -19.15 5.12 16.01
N LYS A 414 -19.32 4.98 17.33
CA LYS A 414 -19.26 6.06 18.32
C LYS A 414 -17.88 6.26 18.93
N LEU A 415 -16.96 5.33 18.69
CA LEU A 415 -15.58 5.42 19.16
C LEU A 415 -14.76 6.39 18.30
N SER A 416 -13.65 6.89 18.86
CA SER A 416 -12.63 7.55 18.05
C SER A 416 -12.06 6.56 17.02
N TYR A 417 -11.47 7.07 15.93
CA TYR A 417 -10.83 6.22 14.94
C TYR A 417 -9.69 5.39 15.54
N ALA A 418 -8.97 5.92 16.52
CA ALA A 418 -7.93 5.20 17.25
C ALA A 418 -8.51 4.03 18.06
N ASP A 419 -9.56 4.28 18.84
CA ASP A 419 -10.20 3.28 19.69
C ASP A 419 -10.92 2.20 18.87
N ALA A 420 -11.61 2.59 17.80
CA ALA A 420 -12.21 1.64 16.87
C ALA A 420 -11.16 0.70 16.26
N LYS A 421 -9.96 1.20 15.96
CA LYS A 421 -8.85 0.35 15.49
C LYS A 421 -8.30 -0.55 16.58
N ALA A 422 -8.28 -0.11 17.83
CA ALA A 422 -7.84 -0.89 18.98
C ALA A 422 -8.75 -2.11 19.23
N ARG A 423 -10.04 -2.02 18.86
CA ARG A 423 -10.98 -3.16 18.90
C ARG A 423 -10.58 -4.33 17.99
N SER A 424 -9.74 -4.11 16.99
CA SER A 424 -9.13 -5.17 16.18
C SER A 424 -7.94 -5.80 16.91
N VAL A 425 -8.20 -6.46 18.05
CA VAL A 425 -7.18 -6.91 19.00
C VAL A 425 -6.15 -7.83 18.34
N ALA A 426 -6.59 -8.81 17.55
CA ALA A 426 -5.70 -9.73 16.84
C ALA A 426 -4.73 -8.98 15.90
N TYR A 427 -5.23 -8.03 15.11
CA TYR A 427 -4.42 -7.21 14.21
C TYR A 427 -3.46 -6.30 14.98
N ALA A 428 -3.94 -5.63 16.02
CA ALA A 428 -3.15 -4.71 16.83
C ALA A 428 -2.00 -5.44 17.54
N SER A 429 -2.30 -6.61 18.12
CA SER A 429 -1.32 -7.45 18.82
C SER A 429 -0.29 -8.03 17.86
N GLN A 430 -0.73 -8.53 16.71
CA GLN A 430 0.19 -9.01 15.67
C GLN A 430 1.09 -7.89 15.15
N TRP A 431 0.54 -6.68 14.93
CA TRP A 431 1.35 -5.53 14.53
C TRP A 431 2.37 -5.14 15.60
N ALA A 432 2.00 -5.13 16.88
CA ALA A 432 2.91 -4.82 17.97
C ALA A 432 4.09 -5.81 18.01
N SER A 433 3.81 -7.11 17.87
CA SER A 433 4.82 -8.17 17.80
C SER A 433 5.73 -7.99 16.57
N VAL A 434 5.15 -7.91 15.37
CA VAL A 434 5.89 -7.77 14.10
C VAL A 434 6.75 -6.51 14.08
N ARG A 435 6.23 -5.39 14.57
CA ARG A 435 6.99 -4.15 14.67
C ARG A 435 8.24 -4.35 15.53
N ALA A 436 8.10 -4.95 16.71
CA ALA A 436 9.19 -5.15 17.64
C ALA A 436 10.22 -6.17 17.15
N THR A 437 9.77 -7.29 16.56
CA THR A 437 10.67 -8.42 16.23
C THR A 437 11.22 -8.38 14.80
N MET A 438 10.54 -7.70 13.87
CA MET A 438 10.91 -7.71 12.45
C MET A 438 11.38 -6.35 11.91
N PHE A 439 10.75 -5.25 12.34
CA PHE A 439 11.06 -3.92 11.83
C PHE A 439 11.96 -3.10 12.76
N GLY A 440 12.08 -3.49 14.03
CA GLY A 440 12.75 -2.72 15.05
C GLY A 440 12.00 -1.41 15.32
N ARG A 441 12.50 -0.30 14.76
CA ARG A 441 11.86 1.01 14.89
C ARG A 441 10.88 1.30 13.76
N TRP A 442 9.77 1.94 14.12
CA TRP A 442 8.77 2.43 13.18
C TRP A 442 8.32 3.83 13.60
N PRO A 443 8.11 4.80 12.68
CA PRO A 443 7.75 6.16 13.06
C PRO A 443 6.44 6.20 13.84
N VAL A 444 6.46 6.88 14.98
CA VAL A 444 5.26 7.15 15.78
C VAL A 444 4.58 8.39 15.23
N LYS A 445 3.28 8.30 14.97
CA LYS A 445 2.45 9.44 14.55
C LYS A 445 1.81 10.08 15.78
N PRO A 446 1.62 11.40 15.81
CA PRO A 446 0.88 12.07 16.89
C PRO A 446 -0.48 11.42 17.14
N ILE A 447 -0.84 11.25 18.42
CA ILE A 447 -2.09 10.62 18.85
C ILE A 447 -3.30 11.35 18.26
N SER A 448 -3.24 12.69 18.22
CA SER A 448 -4.27 13.57 17.64
C SER A 448 -4.69 13.21 16.20
N LEU A 449 -3.87 12.48 15.44
CA LEU A 449 -4.21 12.00 14.09
C LEU A 449 -5.17 10.80 14.05
N GLY A 450 -5.60 10.31 15.23
CA GLY A 450 -6.58 9.25 15.42
C GLY A 450 -7.78 9.63 16.30
N GLU A 451 -7.77 10.81 16.93
CA GLU A 451 -8.82 11.29 17.86
C GLU A 451 -10.01 11.97 17.15
N PHE A 452 -10.40 11.45 15.98
CA PHE A 452 -11.57 11.93 15.24
C PHE A 452 -12.63 10.84 15.17
N PHE A 453 -13.89 11.25 15.00
CA PHE A 453 -15.05 10.37 15.02
C PHE A 453 -15.66 10.22 13.62
N ALA A 454 -16.44 9.17 13.41
CA ALA A 454 -17.26 9.06 12.21
C ALA A 454 -18.25 10.24 12.15
N ASP A 455 -18.58 10.69 10.95
CA ASP A 455 -19.63 11.70 10.77
C ASP A 455 -20.97 11.11 11.27
N ALA A 456 -21.80 11.95 11.91
CA ALA A 456 -23.13 11.55 12.36
C ALA A 456 -23.95 11.03 11.17
N SER A 457 -24.46 9.80 11.30
CA SER A 457 -25.25 9.11 10.27
C SER A 457 -26.72 9.43 10.36
#